data_AF-A0A7L4R5H3-F1
#
_entry.id   AF-A0A7L4R5H3-F1
#
_cell.length_a   1.000
_cell.length_b   1.000
_cell.length_c   1.000
_cell.angle_alpha   90.00
_cell.angle_beta   90.00
_cell.angle_gamma   90.00
#
_symmetry.space_group_name_H-M   'P 1'
#
loop_
_entity.id
_entity.type
_entity.pdbx_description
1 polymer ?
#
loop_
_entity_poly.entity_id
_entity_poly.type
_entity_poly.pdbx_seq_one_letter_code
_entity_poly.pdbx_strand_id
1 'polypeptide(L)'
;MDYTQITHLLKEPVIAALAGTVLGVLLKVAYDWLREKKQLANFRAILALEMQSNLELVEPYWEEVMGDRTARDENNSQRCSRFYRSPFPAFQETAFQAHMLLLSASLSHERVKAVLQFYGKLCKLRALKDKNLEECRQHPLGKFSPCDEYLREADSLIDGLRKSGNPLTK
;
A
#
# COMPACT_ATOMS: atom_id res chain seq x y z
N MET A 1 -32.78 45.57 21.50
CA MET A 1 -32.93 44.11 21.74
C MET A 1 -32.48 43.86 23.16
N ASP A 2 -33.45 43.53 24.02
CA ASP A 2 -33.30 43.47 25.47
C ASP A 2 -32.67 42.12 25.89
N TYR A 3 -31.45 42.17 26.47
CA TYR A 3 -30.73 40.98 26.95
C TYR A 3 -31.40 40.31 28.16
N THR A 4 -32.41 40.95 28.74
CA THR A 4 -33.17 40.52 29.92
C THR A 4 -34.18 39.39 29.63
N GLN A 5 -34.67 39.24 28.40
CA GLN A 5 -35.57 38.12 28.05
C GLN A 5 -34.83 36.79 27.83
N ILE A 6 -33.59 36.84 27.34
CA ILE A 6 -32.78 35.65 27.08
C ILE A 6 -32.45 34.92 28.40
N THR A 7 -32.21 35.67 29.47
CA THR A 7 -31.87 35.09 30.79
C THR A 7 -33.06 34.47 31.52
N HIS A 8 -34.30 34.83 31.17
CA HIS A 8 -35.50 34.23 31.77
C HIS A 8 -35.81 32.82 31.23
N LEU A 9 -35.55 32.57 29.93
CA LEU A 9 -35.69 31.23 29.33
C LEU A 9 -34.59 30.25 29.80
N LEU A 10 -33.43 30.77 30.20
CA LEU A 10 -32.33 29.98 30.79
C LEU A 10 -32.55 29.59 32.26
N LYS A 11 -33.52 30.21 32.96
CA LYS A 11 -33.85 29.88 34.37
C LYS A 11 -34.74 28.66 34.53
N GLU A 12 -35.38 28.19 33.46
CA GLU A 12 -36.11 26.92 33.51
C GLU A 12 -35.12 25.75 33.38
N PRO A 13 -34.98 24.91 34.42
CA PRO A 13 -33.99 23.84 34.46
C PRO A 13 -34.16 22.84 33.31
N VAL A 14 -35.38 22.74 32.77
CA VAL A 14 -35.71 21.87 31.63
C VAL A 14 -35.11 22.39 30.32
N ILE A 15 -35.16 23.71 30.07
CA ILE A 15 -34.60 24.33 28.86
C ILE A 15 -33.07 24.29 28.90
N ALA A 16 -32.49 24.56 30.06
CA ALA A 16 -31.04 24.43 30.27
C ALA A 16 -30.55 22.98 30.09
N ALA A 17 -31.30 22.00 30.60
CA ALA A 17 -31.00 20.58 30.41
C ALA A 17 -31.11 20.17 28.94
N LEU A 18 -32.16 20.58 28.22
CA LEU A 18 -32.32 20.32 26.79
C LEU A 18 -31.17 20.93 25.97
N ALA A 19 -30.83 22.20 26.23
CA ALA A 19 -29.70 22.87 25.56
C ALA A 19 -28.37 22.16 25.86
N GLY A 20 -28.13 21.74 27.10
CA GLY A 20 -26.95 20.96 27.48
C GLY A 20 -26.89 19.60 26.78
N THR A 21 -28.03 18.94 26.61
CA THR A 21 -28.12 17.64 25.91
C THR A 21 -27.81 17.81 24.43
N VAL A 22 -28.39 18.82 23.77
CA VAL A 22 -28.11 19.15 22.36
C VAL A 22 -26.65 19.50 22.17
N LEU A 23 -26.07 20.32 23.05
CA LEU A 23 -24.66 20.68 23.00
C LEU A 23 -23.75 19.46 23.19
N GLY A 24 -24.11 18.56 24.12
CA GLY A 24 -23.38 17.31 24.36
C GLY A 24 -23.40 16.38 23.14
N VAL A 25 -24.55 16.26 22.47
CA VAL A 25 -24.66 15.49 21.21
C VAL A 25 -23.81 16.12 20.11
N LEU A 26 -23.86 17.43 19.92
CA LEU A 26 -23.05 18.13 18.91
C LEU A 26 -21.54 17.97 19.17
N LEU A 27 -21.11 18.09 20.43
CA LEU A 27 -19.71 17.87 20.82
C LEU A 27 -19.26 16.45 20.56
N LYS A 28 -20.11 15.45 20.82
CA LYS A 28 -19.81 14.05 20.53
C LYS A 28 -19.66 13.81 19.03
N VAL A 29 -20.58 14.34 18.21
CA VAL A 29 -20.51 14.22 16.74
C VAL A 29 -19.24 14.90 16.21
N ALA A 30 -18.91 16.09 16.71
CA ALA A 30 -17.68 16.79 16.33
C ALA A 30 -16.42 16.00 16.72
N TYR A 31 -16.41 15.40 17.92
CA TYR A 31 -15.31 14.58 18.40
C TYR A 31 -15.14 13.31 17.55
N ASP A 32 -16.24 12.59 17.28
CA ASP A 32 -16.23 11.37 16.47
C ASP A 32 -15.72 11.66 15.05
N TRP A 33 -16.15 12.78 14.45
CA TRP A 33 -15.68 13.21 13.14
C TRP A 33 -14.18 13.56 13.12
N LEU A 34 -13.69 14.26 14.15
CA LEU A 34 -12.26 14.56 14.29
C LEU A 34 -11.44 13.27 14.47
N ARG A 35 -11.94 12.32 15.26
CA ARG A 35 -11.30 11.03 15.48
C ARG A 35 -11.23 10.22 14.19
N GLU A 36 -12.32 10.16 13.43
CA GLU A 36 -12.38 9.48 12.13
C GLU A 36 -11.38 10.10 11.15
N LYS A 37 -11.34 11.43 11.04
CA LYS A 37 -10.36 12.13 10.22
C LYS A 37 -8.91 11.79 10.60
N LYS A 38 -8.62 11.74 11.90
CA LYS A 38 -7.29 11.37 12.40
C LYS A 38 -6.95 9.92 12.06
N GLN A 39 -7.91 9.00 12.18
CA GLN A 39 -7.73 7.59 11.78
C GLN A 39 -7.43 7.46 10.29
N LEU A 40 -8.18 8.16 9.43
CA LEU A 40 -7.94 8.15 7.98
C LEU A 40 -6.56 8.74 7.63
N ALA A 41 -6.14 9.82 8.29
CA ALA A 41 -4.82 10.40 8.11
C ALA A 41 -3.70 9.45 8.54
N ASN A 42 -3.85 8.81 9.71
CA ASN A 42 -2.90 7.81 10.21
C ASN A 42 -2.82 6.60 9.27
N PHE A 43 -3.96 6.12 8.77
CA PHE A 43 -4.00 5.02 7.81
C PHE A 43 -3.21 5.37 6.54
N ARG A 44 -3.42 6.55 5.96
CA ARG A 44 -2.65 7.01 4.78
C ARG A 44 -1.15 6.99 5.05
N ALA A 45 -0.71 7.45 6.23
CA ALA A 45 0.69 7.47 6.59
C ALA A 45 1.28 6.06 6.74
N ILE A 46 0.56 5.16 7.41
CA ILE A 46 0.98 3.76 7.57
C ILE A 46 1.07 3.07 6.21
N LEU A 47 0.06 3.24 5.36
CA LEU A 47 0.04 2.66 4.02
C LEU A 47 1.20 3.22 3.17
N ALA A 48 1.48 4.52 3.25
CA ALA A 48 2.62 5.12 2.56
C ALA A 48 3.95 4.51 3.03
N LEU A 49 4.14 4.33 4.34
CA LEU A 49 5.34 3.70 4.89
C LEU A 49 5.48 2.24 4.44
N GLU A 50 4.38 1.47 4.44
CA GLU A 50 4.38 0.08 3.97
C GLU A 50 4.79 -0.01 2.49
N MET A 51 4.20 0.83 1.63
CA MET A 51 4.54 0.88 0.21
C MET A 51 5.99 1.30 -0.02
N GLN A 52 6.50 2.27 0.74
CA GLN A 52 7.89 2.71 0.66
C GLN A 52 8.85 1.60 1.08
N SER A 53 8.57 0.93 2.20
CA SER A 53 9.37 -0.20 2.67
C SER A 53 9.38 -1.34 1.66
N ASN A 54 8.25 -1.64 1.02
CA ASN A 54 8.20 -2.65 -0.03
C ASN A 54 9.03 -2.26 -1.26
N LEU A 55 9.06 -0.98 -1.66
CA LEU A 55 9.93 -0.51 -2.75
C LEU A 55 11.41 -0.67 -2.40
N GLU A 56 11.78 -0.27 -1.18
CA GLU A 56 13.15 -0.38 -0.66
C GLU A 56 13.63 -1.83 -0.55
N LEU A 57 12.71 -2.81 -0.50
CA LEU A 57 13.05 -4.23 -0.55
C LEU A 57 13.17 -4.77 -1.99
N VAL A 58 12.33 -4.29 -2.91
CA VAL A 58 12.32 -4.76 -4.31
C VAL A 58 13.53 -4.28 -5.09
N GLU A 59 13.94 -3.02 -4.90
CA GLU A 59 15.03 -2.44 -5.70
C GLU A 59 16.38 -3.16 -5.51
N PRO A 60 16.88 -3.36 -4.27
CA PRO A 60 18.15 -4.05 -4.05
C PRO A 60 18.07 -5.52 -4.47
N TYR A 61 16.93 -6.17 -4.24
CA TYR A 61 16.69 -7.54 -4.70
C TYR A 61 16.85 -7.65 -6.21
N TRP A 62 16.27 -6.71 -6.97
CA TRP A 62 16.36 -6.76 -8.42
C TRP A 62 17.76 -6.44 -8.94
N GLU A 63 18.47 -5.54 -8.29
CA GLU A 63 19.87 -5.25 -8.60
C GLU A 63 20.77 -6.48 -8.38
N GLU A 64 20.54 -7.24 -7.30
CA GLU A 64 21.24 -8.50 -7.06
C GLU A 64 20.96 -9.54 -8.18
N VAL A 65 19.69 -9.66 -8.58
CA VAL A 65 19.26 -10.59 -9.65
C VAL A 65 19.87 -10.23 -10.99
N MET A 66 19.85 -8.94 -11.35
CA MET A 66 20.30 -8.46 -12.65
C MET A 66 21.82 -8.34 -12.74
N GLY A 67 22.52 -8.31 -11.61
CA GLY A 67 23.96 -8.15 -11.56
C GLY A 67 24.44 -6.80 -12.07
N ASP A 68 25.75 -6.67 -12.24
CA ASP A 68 26.36 -5.46 -12.80
C ASP A 68 26.02 -5.36 -14.29
N ARG A 69 25.15 -4.42 -14.66
CA ARG A 69 24.68 -4.21 -16.05
C ARG A 69 25.83 -3.91 -17.02
N THR A 70 27.02 -3.58 -16.51
CA THR A 70 28.23 -3.31 -17.30
C THR A 70 28.98 -4.58 -17.75
N ALA A 71 28.69 -5.74 -17.16
CA ALA A 71 29.22 -7.02 -17.62
C ALA A 71 28.46 -7.48 -18.88
N ARG A 72 28.96 -7.05 -20.05
CA ARG A 72 28.36 -7.27 -21.38
C ARG A 72 28.12 -8.75 -21.75
N ASP A 73 28.65 -9.69 -20.98
CA ASP A 73 28.67 -11.13 -21.25
C ASP A 73 27.85 -11.99 -20.27
N GLU A 74 27.07 -11.39 -19.38
CA GLU A 74 26.27 -12.14 -18.42
C GLU A 74 25.07 -12.83 -19.11
N ASN A 75 25.17 -14.14 -19.32
CA ASN A 75 24.14 -14.97 -19.93
C ASN A 75 22.85 -14.94 -19.08
N ASN A 76 21.69 -14.76 -19.70
CA ASN A 76 20.37 -14.79 -19.03
C ASN A 76 20.16 -16.04 -18.16
N SER A 77 20.78 -17.16 -18.51
CA SER A 77 20.80 -18.37 -17.68
C SER A 77 21.37 -18.12 -16.27
N GLN A 78 22.40 -17.29 -16.13
CA GLN A 78 22.99 -16.93 -14.84
C GLN A 78 22.10 -15.97 -14.05
N ARG A 79 21.43 -15.02 -14.71
CA ARG A 79 20.47 -14.11 -14.08
C ARG A 79 19.24 -14.85 -13.59
N CYS A 80 18.73 -15.76 -14.40
CA CYS A 80 17.69 -16.68 -13.99
C CYS A 80 18.09 -17.52 -12.78
N SER A 81 19.28 -18.13 -12.82
CA SER A 81 19.81 -18.88 -11.69
C SER A 81 19.84 -18.05 -10.40
N ARG A 82 20.23 -16.77 -10.46
CA ARG A 82 20.16 -15.83 -9.33
C ARG A 82 18.73 -15.53 -8.91
N PHE A 83 17.85 -15.18 -9.84
CA PHE A 83 16.42 -14.94 -9.57
C PHE A 83 15.78 -16.08 -8.79
N TYR A 84 16.12 -17.33 -9.15
CA TYR A 84 15.62 -18.54 -8.49
C TYR A 84 16.25 -18.82 -7.13
N ARG A 85 17.56 -18.57 -6.98
CA ARG A 85 18.31 -18.93 -5.77
C ARG A 85 18.21 -17.88 -4.68
N SER A 86 18.14 -16.60 -5.04
CA SER A 86 18.04 -15.52 -4.05
C SER A 86 16.68 -15.60 -3.36
N PRO A 87 16.60 -15.53 -2.02
CA PRO A 87 15.33 -15.53 -1.32
C PRO A 87 14.50 -14.31 -1.72
N PHE A 88 13.20 -14.49 -1.90
CA PHE A 88 12.33 -13.36 -2.22
C PHE A 88 12.09 -12.53 -0.96
N PRO A 89 12.16 -11.19 -1.03
CA PRO A 89 11.82 -10.36 0.11
C PRO A 89 10.38 -10.60 0.56
N ALA A 90 10.18 -10.66 1.88
CA ALA A 90 8.86 -10.78 2.48
C ALA A 90 8.18 -9.41 2.46
N PHE A 91 7.37 -9.14 1.43
CA PHE A 91 6.57 -7.91 1.37
C PHE A 91 5.56 -7.83 2.51
N GLN A 92 5.33 -6.61 2.97
CA GLN A 92 4.30 -6.30 3.95
C GLN A 92 3.02 -5.90 3.22
N GLU A 93 1.91 -6.52 3.60
CA GLU A 93 0.57 -6.20 3.09
C GLU A 93 -0.42 -6.04 4.25
N THR A 94 0.07 -5.96 5.48
CA THR A 94 -0.77 -6.04 6.69
C THR A 94 -1.65 -4.81 6.81
N ALA A 95 -1.10 -3.61 6.58
CA ALA A 95 -1.87 -2.37 6.60
C ALA A 95 -2.86 -2.31 5.44
N PHE A 96 -2.43 -2.73 4.24
CA PHE A 96 -3.28 -2.81 3.06
C PHE A 96 -4.47 -3.75 3.27
N GLN A 97 -4.24 -4.98 3.75
CA GLN A 97 -5.29 -5.97 3.97
C GLN A 97 -6.23 -5.57 5.11
N ALA A 98 -5.69 -5.09 6.24
CA ALA A 98 -6.50 -4.72 7.41
C ALA A 98 -7.46 -3.56 7.15
N HIS A 99 -7.17 -2.71 6.17
CA HIS A 99 -7.91 -1.47 5.94
C HIS A 99 -8.31 -1.28 4.47
N MET A 100 -8.36 -2.36 3.69
CA MET A 100 -8.76 -2.31 2.28
C MET A 100 -10.13 -1.64 2.10
N LEU A 101 -11.05 -1.87 3.05
CA LEU A 101 -12.38 -1.26 3.07
C LEU A 101 -12.37 0.25 3.32
N LEU A 102 -11.29 0.79 3.92
CA LEU A 102 -11.15 2.23 4.19
C LEU A 102 -10.44 2.97 3.05
N LEU A 103 -9.95 2.28 2.01
CA LEU A 103 -9.25 2.91 0.89
C LEU A 103 -10.13 3.93 0.16
N SER A 104 -11.38 3.58 -0.13
CA SER A 104 -12.31 4.48 -0.82
C SER A 104 -12.73 5.69 0.02
N ALA A 105 -12.80 5.53 1.34
CA ALA A 105 -13.12 6.61 2.28
C ALA A 105 -11.91 7.53 2.53
N SER A 106 -10.70 6.97 2.45
CA SER A 106 -9.47 7.68 2.74
C SER A 106 -8.77 8.22 1.51
N LEU A 107 -9.00 7.76 0.29
CA LEU A 107 -8.22 8.19 -0.88
C LEU A 107 -9.11 8.62 -2.04
N SER A 108 -8.57 9.45 -2.93
CA SER A 108 -9.21 9.72 -4.22
C SER A 108 -9.22 8.46 -5.09
N HIS A 109 -10.15 8.36 -6.02
CA HIS A 109 -10.27 7.21 -6.91
C HIS A 109 -8.96 6.89 -7.64
N GLU A 110 -8.25 7.90 -8.12
CA GLU A 110 -6.93 7.75 -8.76
C GLU A 110 -5.88 7.17 -7.81
N ARG A 111 -5.85 7.61 -6.55
CA ARG A 111 -4.92 7.07 -5.55
C ARG A 111 -5.27 5.64 -5.15
N VAL A 112 -6.56 5.31 -5.02
CA VAL A 112 -7.00 3.93 -4.80
C VAL A 112 -6.52 3.03 -5.95
N LYS A 113 -6.72 3.45 -7.20
CA LYS A 113 -6.27 2.72 -8.38
C LYS A 113 -4.75 2.53 -8.37
N ALA A 114 -3.98 3.56 -8.03
CA ALA A 114 -2.53 3.49 -7.95
C ALA A 114 -2.05 2.50 -6.87
N VAL A 115 -2.67 2.53 -5.68
CA VAL A 115 -2.40 1.58 -4.58
C VAL A 115 -2.71 0.14 -5.02
N LEU A 116 -3.88 -0.10 -5.61
CA LEU A 116 -4.25 -1.45 -6.09
C LEU A 116 -3.30 -1.96 -7.18
N GLN A 117 -2.87 -1.08 -8.09
CA GLN A 117 -1.88 -1.43 -9.12
C GLN A 117 -0.52 -1.75 -8.52
N PHE A 118 -0.09 -1.03 -7.48
CA PHE A 118 1.16 -1.28 -6.78
C PHE A 118 1.17 -2.67 -6.14
N TYR A 119 0.20 -2.97 -5.27
CA TYR A 119 0.11 -4.28 -4.62
C TYR A 119 -0.15 -5.40 -5.64
N GLY A 120 -0.94 -5.13 -6.69
CA GLY A 120 -1.14 -6.07 -7.79
C GLY A 120 0.16 -6.46 -8.50
N LYS A 121 1.09 -5.52 -8.72
CA LYS A 121 2.41 -5.82 -9.29
C LYS A 121 3.28 -6.64 -8.34
N LEU A 122 3.28 -6.31 -7.04
CA LEU A 122 4.01 -7.10 -6.03
C LEU A 122 3.51 -8.55 -5.95
N CYS A 123 2.18 -8.74 -5.93
CA CYS A 123 1.58 -10.07 -5.94
C CYS A 123 1.93 -10.85 -7.21
N LYS A 124 1.91 -10.20 -8.38
CA LYS A 124 2.33 -10.83 -9.65
C LYS A 124 3.81 -11.22 -9.62
N LEU A 125 4.68 -10.37 -9.09
CA LEU A 125 6.10 -10.67 -8.99
C LEU A 125 6.37 -11.88 -8.07
N ARG A 126 5.64 -11.96 -6.93
CA ARG A 126 5.68 -13.13 -6.04
C ARG A 126 5.19 -14.40 -6.76
N ALA A 127 4.02 -14.32 -7.40
CA ALA A 127 3.44 -15.45 -8.12
C ALA A 127 4.32 -15.96 -9.26
N LEU A 128 4.96 -15.04 -10.00
CA LEU A 128 5.90 -15.37 -11.07
C LEU A 128 7.11 -16.13 -10.53
N LYS A 129 7.59 -15.75 -9.34
CA LYS A 129 8.67 -16.49 -8.68
C LYS A 129 8.23 -17.88 -8.21
N ASP A 130 7.08 -17.98 -7.55
CA ASP A 130 6.58 -19.24 -7.01
C ASP A 130 6.28 -20.27 -8.12
N LYS A 131 5.58 -19.83 -9.17
CA LYS A 131 5.28 -20.65 -10.36
C LYS A 131 6.56 -21.19 -11.00
N ASN A 132 7.57 -20.35 -11.16
CA ASN A 132 8.84 -20.75 -11.78
C ASN A 132 9.69 -21.67 -10.90
N LEU A 133 9.60 -21.52 -9.58
CA LEU A 133 10.27 -22.40 -8.64
C LEU A 133 9.66 -23.81 -8.68
N GLU A 134 8.36 -23.92 -8.90
CA GLU A 134 7.66 -25.19 -9.13
C GLU A 134 8.04 -25.83 -10.48
N GLU A 135 8.08 -25.06 -11.57
CA GLU A 135 8.52 -25.54 -12.89
C GLU A 135 10.00 -26.00 -12.87
N CYS A 136 10.90 -25.27 -12.19
CA CYS A 136 12.31 -25.67 -12.04
C CYS A 136 12.51 -26.94 -11.20
N ARG A 137 11.63 -27.20 -10.22
CA ARG A 137 11.63 -28.46 -9.45
C ARG A 137 11.24 -29.65 -10.33
N GLN A 138 10.32 -29.43 -11.27
CA GLN A 138 9.83 -30.47 -12.19
C GLN A 138 10.79 -30.74 -13.36
N HIS A 139 11.56 -29.73 -13.79
CA HIS A 139 12.51 -29.83 -14.90
C HIS A 139 13.88 -29.18 -14.55
N PRO A 140 14.84 -29.95 -13.99
CA PRO A 140 16.13 -29.40 -13.59
C PRO A 140 16.97 -28.96 -14.81
N LEU A 141 17.05 -27.64 -15.00
CA LEU A 141 18.03 -26.82 -15.74
C LEU A 141 18.46 -27.22 -17.18
N GLY A 142 17.87 -28.25 -17.81
CA GLY A 142 18.34 -28.75 -19.11
C GLY A 142 17.87 -27.96 -20.34
N LYS A 143 16.79 -27.17 -20.26
CA LYS A 143 16.22 -26.41 -21.39
C LYS A 143 15.53 -25.13 -20.90
N PHE A 144 16.30 -24.08 -20.64
CA PHE A 144 15.77 -22.75 -20.29
C PHE A 144 15.26 -22.00 -21.53
N SER A 145 14.10 -22.38 -22.05
CA SER A 145 13.39 -21.61 -23.08
C SER A 145 12.44 -20.52 -22.53
N PRO A 146 11.82 -20.64 -21.33
CA PRO A 146 10.92 -19.58 -20.84
C PRO A 146 11.61 -18.55 -19.91
N CYS A 147 12.90 -18.73 -19.63
CA CYS A 147 13.64 -17.90 -18.66
C CYS A 147 13.71 -16.42 -19.05
N ASP A 148 13.93 -16.15 -20.33
CA ASP A 148 13.99 -14.79 -20.87
C ASP A 148 12.64 -14.09 -20.77
N GLU A 149 11.55 -14.84 -20.95
CA GLU A 149 10.19 -14.30 -20.84
C GLU A 149 9.86 -13.93 -19.39
N TYR A 150 10.24 -14.78 -18.44
CA TYR A 150 10.04 -14.52 -17.02
C TYR A 150 10.89 -13.35 -16.51
N LEU A 151 12.17 -13.27 -16.90
CA LEU A 151 13.02 -12.13 -16.55
C LEU A 151 12.48 -10.83 -17.17
N ARG A 152 12.00 -10.87 -18.42
CA ARG A 152 11.40 -9.70 -19.08
C ARG A 152 10.11 -9.26 -18.40
N GLU A 153 9.25 -10.19 -17.99
CA GLU A 153 8.02 -9.87 -17.26
C GLU A 153 8.33 -9.30 -15.87
N ALA A 154 9.27 -9.90 -15.14
CA ALA A 154 9.74 -9.39 -13.85
C ALA A 154 10.35 -7.98 -13.97
N ASP A 155 11.19 -7.74 -14.98
CA ASP A 155 11.77 -6.41 -15.25
C ASP A 155 10.69 -5.37 -15.54
N SER A 156 9.68 -5.74 -16.35
CA SER A 156 8.54 -4.86 -16.64
C SER A 156 7.71 -4.52 -15.39
N LEU A 157 7.50 -5.49 -14.50
CA LEU A 157 6.79 -5.26 -13.24
C LEU A 157 7.58 -4.32 -12.31
N ILE A 158 8.89 -4.50 -12.24
CA ILE A 158 9.77 -3.71 -11.36
C ILE A 158 9.97 -2.29 -11.88
N ASP A 159 10.17 -2.12 -13.19
CA ASP A 159 10.11 -0.80 -13.83
C ASP A 159 8.76 -0.13 -13.61
N GLY A 160 7.68 -0.93 -13.66
CA GLY A 160 6.34 -0.49 -13.33
C GLY A 160 6.21 0.00 -11.88
N LEU A 161 6.88 -0.64 -10.92
CA LEU A 161 6.90 -0.25 -9.50
C LEU A 161 7.71 1.03 -9.28
N ARG A 162 8.90 1.11 -9.88
CA ARG A 162 9.78 2.30 -9.85
C ARG A 162 9.07 3.54 -10.39
N LYS A 163 8.41 3.41 -11.54
CA LYS A 163 7.67 4.53 -12.17
C LYS A 163 6.47 4.96 -11.35
N SER A 164 5.74 4.03 -10.72
CA SER A 164 4.64 4.39 -9.82
C SER A 164 5.16 5.11 -8.56
N GLY A 165 6.34 4.72 -8.06
CA GLY A 165 6.85 5.18 -6.77
C GLY A 165 5.83 4.97 -5.66
N ASN A 166 5.92 5.78 -4.60
CA ASN A 166 4.88 5.86 -3.59
C ASN A 166 3.80 6.88 -4.02
N PRO A 167 2.59 6.45 -4.40
CA PRO A 167 1.53 7.36 -4.87
C PRO A 167 0.89 8.19 -3.74
N LEU A 168 1.27 7.93 -2.49
CA LEU A 168 0.74 8.61 -1.31
C LEU A 168 1.65 9.73 -0.80
N THR A 169 2.88 9.82 -1.29
CA THR A 169 3.84 10.89 -0.95
C THR A 169 3.96 11.99 -2.01
N LYS A 170 3.29 11.82 -3.16
CA LYS A 170 3.14 12.81 -4.24
C LYS A 170 1.77 13.47 -4.19
#